data_AF-C1AVU8-F1
#
_entry.id   AF-C1AVU8-F1
#
_cell.length_a   1.000
_cell.length_b   1.000
_cell.length_c   1.000
_cell.angle_alpha   90.00
_cell.angle_beta   90.00
_cell.angle_gamma   90.00
#
_symmetry.space_group_name_H-M   'P 1'
#
loop_
_entity.id
_entity.type
_entity.pdbx_description
1 polymer ?
#
loop_
_entity_poly.entity_id
_entity_poly.type
_entity_poly.pdbx_seq_one_letter_code
_entity_poly.pdbx_strand_id
1 'polypeptide(L)' 'MPRDTESIEREIENARNQLASTLDELTVRTNPKRLVENTKRTLIAKLNEPAVKYGLIAVGAVTGLLVLRKALR' A
#
# COMPACT_ATOMS: atom_id res chain seq x y z
N MET A 1 -12.87 29.68 -42.40
CA MET A 1 -12.66 29.98 -40.97
C MET A 1 -11.62 29.00 -40.43
N PRO A 2 -10.33 29.37 -40.40
CA PRO A 2 -9.22 28.58 -39.83
C PRO A 2 -8.84 29.01 -38.40
N ARG A 3 -9.65 29.88 -37.78
CA ARG A 3 -9.35 30.56 -36.51
C ARG A 3 -9.47 29.64 -35.29
N ASP A 4 -10.15 28.50 -35.46
CA ASP A 4 -10.45 27.57 -34.38
C ASP A 4 -9.33 26.54 -34.20
N THR A 5 -8.68 26.09 -35.28
CA THR A 5 -7.58 25.11 -35.21
C THR A 5 -6.38 25.63 -34.42
N GLU A 6 -5.96 26.88 -34.69
CA GLU A 6 -4.82 27.51 -33.99
C GLU A 6 -5.09 27.70 -32.49
N SER A 7 -6.35 27.93 -32.14
CA SER A 7 -6.81 28.06 -30.76
C SER A 7 -6.81 26.71 -30.05
N ILE A 8 -7.31 25.66 -30.73
CA ILE A 8 -7.32 24.28 -30.23
C ILE A 8 -5.88 23.75 -30.05
N GLU A 9 -4.97 24.02 -30.98
CA GLU A 9 -3.55 23.62 -30.87
C GLU A 9 -2.88 24.25 -29.65
N ARG A 10 -3.11 25.54 -29.38
CA ARG A 10 -2.62 26.20 -28.15
C ARG A 10 -3.20 25.58 -26.88
N GLU A 11 -4.47 25.21 -26.90
CA GLU A 11 -5.13 24.61 -25.75
C GLU A 11 -4.58 23.21 -25.45
N ILE A 12 -4.28 22.42 -26.49
CA ILE A 12 -3.65 21.08 -26.37
C ILE A 12 -2.22 21.19 -25.81
N GLU A 13 -1.43 22.15 -26.30
CA GLU A 13 -0.06 22.38 -25.80
C GLU A 13 -0.07 22.79 -24.32
N ASN A 14 -1.00 23.67 -23.93
CA ASN A 14 -1.19 24.08 -22.54
C ASN A 14 -1.64 22.90 -21.65
N ALA A 15 -2.56 22.07 -22.14
CA ALA A 15 -3.02 20.88 -21.42
C ALA A 15 -1.90 19.84 -21.25
N ARG A 16 -1.01 19.68 -22.25
CA ARG A 16 0.17 18.81 -22.14
C ARG A 16 1.14 19.28 -21.06
N ASN A 17 1.44 20.57 -21.03
CA ASN A 17 2.32 21.15 -20.01
C ASN A 17 1.73 21.02 -18.60
N GLN A 18 0.42 21.21 -18.45
CA GLN A 18 -0.26 20.97 -17.18
C GLN A 18 -0.20 19.49 -16.78
N LEU A 19 -0.44 18.55 -17.70
CA LEU A 19 -0.41 17.12 -17.40
C LEU A 19 1.00 16.65 -16.97
N ALA A 20 2.06 17.16 -17.58
CA ALA A 20 3.43 16.89 -17.18
C ALA A 20 3.71 17.35 -15.74
N SER A 21 3.24 18.56 -15.38
CA SER A 21 3.35 19.09 -14.01
C SER A 21 2.56 18.24 -13.01
N THR A 22 1.37 17.75 -13.39
CA THR A 22 0.54 16.93 -12.50
C THR A 22 1.09 15.51 -12.34
N LEU A 23 1.74 14.94 -13.37
CA LEU A 23 2.39 13.64 -13.28
C LEU A 23 3.58 13.65 -12.32
N ASP A 24 4.37 14.73 -12.33
CA ASP A 24 5.46 14.92 -11.36
C ASP A 24 4.91 15.04 -9.93
N GLU A 25 3.84 15.81 -9.74
CA GLU A 25 3.22 15.98 -8.42
C GLU A 25 2.57 14.69 -7.89
N LEU A 26 1.93 13.90 -8.76
CA LEU A 26 1.31 12.63 -8.40
C LEU A 26 2.36 11.56 -8.06
N THR A 27 3.50 11.58 -8.74
CA THR A 27 4.62 10.67 -8.45
C THR A 27 5.28 11.01 -7.10
N VAL A 28 5.38 12.28 -6.74
CA VAL A 28 5.96 12.72 -5.46
C VAL A 28 5.05 12.37 -4.27
N ARG A 29 3.72 12.56 -4.39
CA ARG A 29 2.75 12.19 -3.33
C ARG A 29 2.55 10.68 -3.21
N THR A 30 2.66 9.95 -4.31
CA THR A 30 2.54 8.49 -4.31
C THR A 30 3.91 7.87 -4.12
N ASN A 31 4.57 8.14 -2.99
CA ASN A 31 5.83 7.49 -2.65
C ASN A 31 5.51 6.14 -1.95
N PRO A 32 5.36 5.01 -2.68
CA PRO A 32 4.95 3.73 -2.10
C PRO A 32 5.93 3.23 -1.04
N LYS A 33 7.18 3.70 -1.07
CA LYS A 33 8.20 3.38 -0.06
C LYS A 33 7.73 3.74 1.35
N ARG A 34 7.15 4.94 1.55
CA ARG A 34 6.69 5.38 2.87
C ARG A 34 5.46 4.62 3.35
N LEU A 35 4.54 4.29 2.44
CA LEU A 35 3.39 3.45 2.77
C LEU A 35 3.85 2.04 3.17
N VAL A 36 4.72 1.42 2.39
CA VAL A 36 5.24 0.07 2.69
C VAL A 36 6.00 0.05 4.02
N GLU A 37 6.83 1.06 4.30
CA GLU A 37 7.52 1.17 5.59
C GLU A 37 6.55 1.35 6.76
N ASN A 38 5.55 2.23 6.62
CA ASN A 38 4.54 2.45 7.65
C ASN A 38 3.67 1.21 7.86
N THR A 39 3.26 0.53 6.79
CA THR A 39 2.51 -0.73 6.86
C THR A 39 3.34 -1.81 7.55
N LYS A 40 4.62 -1.99 7.18
CA LYS A 40 5.51 -2.95 7.85
C LYS A 40 5.66 -2.64 9.34
N ARG A 41 5.87 -1.38 9.71
CA ARG A 41 5.99 -0.97 11.12
C ARG A 41 4.70 -1.21 11.89
N THR A 42 3.55 -0.88 11.32
CA THR A 42 2.24 -1.12 11.95
C THR A 42 1.96 -2.60 12.12
N LEU A 43 2.30 -3.44 11.13
CA LEU A 43 2.15 -4.89 11.23
C LEU A 43 3.04 -5.46 12.35
N ILE A 44 4.31 -5.07 12.39
CA ILE A 44 5.24 -5.50 13.45
C ILE A 44 4.76 -5.00 14.83
N ALA A 45 4.28 -3.77 14.92
CA ALA A 45 3.74 -3.21 16.16
C ALA A 45 2.53 -4.00 16.66
N LYS A 46 1.59 -4.33 15.76
CA LYS A 46 0.41 -5.15 16.10
C LYS A 46 0.79 -6.56 16.53
N LEU A 47 1.78 -7.19 15.87
CA LEU A 47 2.27 -8.51 16.29
C LEU A 47 2.97 -8.47 17.65
N ASN A 48 3.59 -7.35 18.00
CA ASN A 48 4.22 -7.13 19.32
C ASN A 48 3.22 -6.76 20.41
N GLU A 49 1.95 -6.51 20.10
CA GLU A 49 0.95 -6.25 21.13
C GLU A 49 0.79 -7.49 22.02
N PRO A 50 0.74 -7.31 23.36
CA PRO A 50 0.67 -8.43 24.30
C PRO A 50 -0.54 -9.31 24.05
N ALA A 51 -1.69 -8.72 23.70
CA ALA A 51 -2.90 -9.46 23.36
C ALA A 51 -2.71 -10.40 22.17
N VAL A 52 -2.07 -9.93 21.10
CA VAL A 52 -1.81 -10.74 19.89
C VAL A 52 -0.77 -11.81 20.18
N LYS A 53 0.28 -11.49 20.93
CA LYS A 53 1.33 -12.44 21.32
C LYS A 53 0.76 -13.61 22.14
N TYR A 54 -0.02 -13.34 23.18
CA TYR A 54 -0.64 -14.40 23.97
C TYR A 54 -1.68 -15.19 23.18
N GLY A 55 -2.45 -14.52 22.30
CA GLY A 55 -3.36 -15.19 21.38
C GLY A 55 -2.66 -16.17 20.44
N LEU A 56 -1.54 -15.76 19.84
CA LEU A 56 -0.72 -16.62 18.97
C LEU A 56 -0.15 -17.83 19.72
N ILE A 57 0.34 -17.63 20.95
CA ILE A 57 0.83 -18.73 21.79
C ILE A 57 -0.30 -19.70 22.13
N ALA A 58 -1.48 -19.21 22.50
CA ALA A 58 -2.62 -20.05 22.85
C ALA A 58 -3.08 -20.89 21.64
N VAL A 59 -3.24 -20.26 20.47
CA VAL A 59 -3.57 -20.96 19.23
C VAL A 59 -2.49 -21.97 18.88
N GLY A 60 -1.22 -21.57 18.90
CA GLY A 60 -0.08 -22.44 18.61
C GLY A 60 0.00 -23.65 19.55
N ALA A 61 -0.25 -23.45 20.85
CA ALA A 61 -0.26 -24.53 21.83
C ALA A 61 -1.41 -25.52 21.60
N VAL A 62 -2.61 -25.02 21.32
CA VAL A 62 -3.78 -25.88 21.01
C VAL A 62 -3.53 -26.67 19.73
N THR A 63 -3.11 -26.02 18.65
CA THR A 63 -2.80 -26.70 17.39
C THR A 63 -1.67 -27.70 17.56
N GLY A 64 -0.60 -27.33 18.26
CA GLY A 64 0.52 -28.23 18.56
C GLY A 64 0.08 -29.47 19.34
N LEU A 65 -0.73 -29.29 20.39
CA LEU A 65 -1.29 -30.40 21.16
C LEU A 65 -2.19 -31.30 20.32
N LEU A 66 -3.03 -30.73 19.44
CA LEU A 66 -3.91 -31.51 18.56
C LEU A 66 -3.10 -32.32 17.55
N VAL A 67 -2.06 -31.73 16.96
CA VAL A 67 -1.15 -32.43 16.04
C VAL A 67 -0.40 -33.54 16.78
N LEU A 68 0.14 -33.26 17.96
CA LEU A 68 0.85 -34.26 18.78
C LEU A 68 -0.08 -35.41 19.16
N ARG A 69 -1.31 -35.11 19.60
CA ARG A 69 -2.33 -36.11 19.93
C ARG A 69 -2.72 -36.95 18.73
N LYS A 70 -2.76 -36.37 17.53
CA LYS A 70 -3.04 -37.10 16.29
C LYS A 70 -1.85 -37.94 15.83
N ALA A 71 -0.61 -37.52 16.07
CA ALA A 71 0.58 -38.26 15.70
C ALA A 71 0.87 -39.44 16.65
N LEU A 72 0.45 -39.34 17.91
CA LEU A 72 0.63 -40.37 18.95
C LEU A 72 -0.55 -41.35 19.07
N ARG A 73 -1.57 -41.24 18.21
CA ARG A 73 -2.72 -42.15 18.11
C ARG A 73 -2.70 -42.85 16.77
#